data_AF-A0A4V1UW19-F1
#
_entry.id   AF-A0A4V1UW19-F1
#
_cell.length_a   1.000
_cell.length_b   1.000
_cell.length_c   1.000
_cell.angle_alpha   90.00
_cell.angle_beta   90.00
_cell.angle_gamma   90.00
#
_symmetry.space_group_name_H-M   'P 1'
#
loop_
_entity.id
_entity.type
_entity.pdbx_description
1 polymer ?
#
loop_
_entity_poly.entity_id
_entity_poly.type
_entity_poly.pdbx_seq_one_letter_code
_entity_poly.pdbx_strand_id
1 'polypeptide(L)'
;MNQKRQNQGMTKMKSKTNPALRLSKLWQGLCKWPMNDESGITSQQGAMFGMDARIALIVAAILTAAGGVTIMSRLESSKVQAAEMQVEVLKEGLTRYYQAVGINTLPASLDELFRAGNLTDPSLKRDPWGNPWEYSRTTTTVRIEDTPITMQLAVISSRGKNAIGESAQINSENDFNAWVAGGDDLGTKYTSRDVEMQRLQEYRARAQLIIDKLEAMESASFLEAQNTCSAGAGAPEWCTNIDGKNYTLFNYYPKSDSDDTTGVVYYSDKILSQKIYASGNLAEMQQLMIDLGLPSSYATDPWGRVLMFSPNVTGRTDPPFSASLCFSSGENCLARAVN
;
A
#
# COMPACT_ATOMS: atom_id res chain seq x y z
N MET A 1 -39.30 21.84 -33.75
CA MET A 1 -39.22 21.11 -35.04
C MET A 1 -38.23 19.98 -34.83
N ASN A 2 -38.67 18.77 -34.48
CA ASN A 2 -39.12 17.63 -35.31
C ASN A 2 -38.12 16.50 -34.99
N GLN A 3 -38.52 15.47 -34.21
CA GLN A 3 -39.12 14.22 -34.69
C GLN A 3 -38.28 13.57 -35.81
N LYS A 4 -37.97 12.27 -35.86
CA LYS A 4 -38.45 11.01 -35.24
C LYS A 4 -37.58 9.92 -35.96
N ARG A 5 -37.13 8.82 -35.35
CA ARG A 5 -37.74 7.45 -35.34
C ARG A 5 -36.58 6.49 -35.00
N GLN A 6 -36.70 5.62 -33.97
CA GLN A 6 -37.15 4.19 -34.06
C GLN A 6 -36.24 3.32 -34.95
N ASN A 7 -35.83 2.09 -34.61
CA ASN A 7 -36.46 1.08 -33.75
C ASN A 7 -35.51 -0.13 -33.53
N GLN A 8 -35.67 -0.77 -32.37
CA GLN A 8 -35.79 -2.22 -32.14
C GLN A 8 -34.72 -3.22 -32.63
N GLY A 9 -34.08 -3.87 -31.64
CA GLY A 9 -33.49 -5.20 -31.75
C GLY A 9 -33.71 -5.97 -30.44
N MET A 10 -34.89 -6.56 -30.28
CA MET A 10 -35.22 -7.53 -29.22
C MET A 10 -34.58 -8.88 -29.55
N THR A 11 -33.71 -9.40 -28.68
CA THR A 11 -33.33 -10.83 -28.71
C THR A 11 -33.45 -11.44 -27.32
N LYS A 12 -34.55 -12.19 -27.20
CA LYS A 12 -34.93 -13.25 -26.26
C LYS A 12 -33.90 -13.69 -25.21
N MET A 13 -34.41 -13.62 -23.97
CA MET A 13 -34.11 -14.47 -22.83
C MET A 13 -33.73 -15.92 -23.19
N LYS A 14 -32.63 -16.39 -22.60
CA LYS A 14 -32.51 -17.78 -22.11
C LYS A 14 -31.99 -17.75 -20.69
N SER A 15 -32.94 -17.76 -19.75
CA SER A 15 -32.76 -18.14 -18.35
C SER A 15 -32.11 -19.54 -18.32
N LYS A 16 -30.83 -19.61 -17.97
CA LYS A 16 -30.16 -20.86 -17.61
C LYS A 16 -30.51 -21.17 -16.16
N THR A 17 -31.38 -22.14 -16.03
CA THR A 17 -31.83 -22.80 -14.80
C THR A 17 -30.68 -23.29 -13.94
N ASN A 18 -30.80 -22.98 -12.65
CA ASN A 18 -30.01 -23.48 -11.52
C ASN A 18 -29.75 -25.00 -11.56
N PRO A 19 -28.51 -25.46 -11.29
CA PRO A 19 -28.20 -26.89 -11.12
C PRO A 19 -28.68 -27.48 -9.78
N ALA A 20 -29.33 -26.71 -8.91
CA ALA A 20 -29.76 -27.12 -7.57
C ALA A 20 -31.04 -28.00 -7.51
N LEU A 21 -31.62 -28.38 -8.66
CA LEU A 21 -32.89 -29.14 -8.73
C LEU A 21 -32.76 -30.55 -9.32
N ARG A 22 -31.55 -31.07 -9.51
CA ARG A 22 -31.30 -32.41 -10.08
C ARG A 22 -30.90 -33.50 -9.08
N LEU A 23 -30.96 -33.23 -7.77
CA LEU A 23 -30.67 -34.22 -6.72
C LEU A 23 -31.91 -34.70 -5.95
N SER A 24 -33.09 -34.11 -6.14
CA SER A 24 -34.32 -34.52 -5.43
C SER A 24 -35.19 -35.56 -6.17
N LYS A 25 -34.88 -35.86 -7.44
CA LYS A 25 -35.64 -36.85 -8.25
C LYS A 25 -35.04 -38.26 -8.26
N LEU A 26 -33.95 -38.51 -7.53
CA LEU A 26 -33.33 -39.83 -7.41
C LEU A 26 -33.67 -40.54 -6.09
N TRP A 27 -34.49 -39.93 -5.22
CA TRP A 27 -34.84 -40.46 -3.90
C TRP A 27 -36.33 -40.80 -3.70
N GLN A 28 -37.19 -40.65 -4.72
CA GLN A 28 -38.64 -40.94 -4.60
C GLN A 28 -39.11 -42.21 -5.34
N GLY A 29 -38.19 -43.09 -5.77
CA GLY A 29 -38.51 -44.25 -6.61
C GLY A 29 -38.65 -45.61 -5.93
N LEU A 30 -38.48 -45.73 -4.60
CA LEU A 30 -38.23 -47.05 -3.97
C LEU A 30 -39.15 -47.47 -2.83
N CYS A 31 -40.37 -46.91 -2.72
CA CYS A 31 -41.39 -47.45 -1.81
C CYS A 31 -42.77 -47.46 -2.47
N LYS A 32 -43.04 -48.48 -3.28
CA LYS A 32 -44.42 -48.85 -3.65
C LYS A 32 -44.53 -50.37 -3.60
N TRP A 33 -44.91 -50.89 -2.44
CA TRP A 33 -45.32 -52.29 -2.28
C TRP A 33 -46.82 -52.42 -2.56
N PRO A 34 -47.25 -53.37 -3.41
CA PRO A 34 -48.66 -53.71 -3.54
C PRO A 34 -49.04 -54.72 -2.44
N MET A 35 -50.13 -54.46 -1.73
CA MET A 35 -50.86 -55.50 -0.99
C MET A 35 -52.07 -55.91 -1.82
N ASN A 36 -52.25 -57.21 -2.01
CA ASN A 36 -53.54 -57.88 -2.12
C ASN A 36 -53.35 -59.32 -1.62
N ASP A 37 -54.27 -59.74 -0.76
CA ASP A 37 -54.43 -61.08 -0.18
C ASP A 37 -54.80 -62.12 -1.24
N GLU A 38 -54.32 -63.37 -1.08
CA GLU A 38 -55.18 -64.57 -1.02
C GLU A 38 -54.39 -65.85 -0.65
N SER A 39 -54.93 -66.54 0.38
CA SER A 39 -54.92 -67.99 0.66
C SER A 39 -53.59 -68.80 0.69
N GLY A 40 -53.21 -69.18 1.92
CA GLY A 40 -52.97 -70.56 2.37
C GLY A 40 -51.98 -71.45 1.60
N ILE A 41 -50.84 -71.76 2.25
CA ILE A 41 -50.27 -73.11 2.45
C ILE A 41 -49.12 -72.97 3.48
N THR A 42 -49.11 -73.86 4.46
CA THR A 42 -48.09 -74.04 5.49
C THR A 42 -46.69 -74.31 4.90
N SER A 43 -45.68 -73.50 5.23
CA SER A 43 -44.31 -73.98 5.45
C SER A 43 -43.50 -72.96 6.26
N GLN A 44 -42.64 -73.45 7.15
CA GLN A 44 -41.70 -72.67 7.93
C GLN A 44 -40.74 -71.87 7.02
N GLN A 45 -40.92 -70.55 6.96
CA GLN A 45 -39.89 -69.56 6.66
C GLN A 45 -40.22 -68.37 7.55
N GLY A 46 -39.44 -67.98 8.56
CA GLY A 46 -37.99 -68.02 8.67
C GLY A 46 -37.59 -66.62 9.06
N ALA A 47 -37.05 -66.46 10.26
CA ALA A 47 -36.67 -65.20 10.88
C ALA A 47 -35.47 -64.51 10.19
N MET A 48 -35.49 -64.35 8.87
CA MET A 48 -34.35 -63.91 8.06
C MET A 48 -34.39 -62.43 7.63
N PHE A 49 -35.51 -61.72 7.77
CA PHE A 49 -35.55 -60.27 7.46
C PHE A 49 -34.97 -59.38 8.57
N GLY A 50 -34.58 -59.94 9.71
CA GLY A 50 -33.97 -59.20 10.80
C GLY A 50 -32.44 -59.09 10.69
N MET A 51 -31.76 -60.11 10.15
CA MET A 51 -30.29 -60.20 10.24
C MET A 51 -29.59 -59.60 9.02
N ASP A 52 -30.05 -59.90 7.80
CA ASP A 52 -29.48 -59.32 6.57
C ASP A 52 -29.76 -57.82 6.46
N ALA A 53 -30.93 -57.35 6.90
CA ALA A 53 -31.24 -55.92 6.95
C ALA A 53 -30.32 -55.17 7.94
N ARG A 54 -29.98 -55.77 9.07
CA ARG A 54 -29.04 -55.19 10.06
C ARG A 54 -27.61 -55.19 9.54
N ILE A 55 -27.17 -56.28 8.90
CA ILE A 55 -25.83 -56.36 8.28
C ILE A 55 -25.72 -55.33 7.14
N ALA A 56 -26.74 -55.20 6.29
CA ALA A 56 -26.76 -54.20 5.23
C ALA A 56 -26.72 -52.76 5.80
N LEU A 57 -27.42 -52.48 6.90
CA LEU A 57 -27.40 -51.17 7.56
C LEU A 57 -26.03 -50.89 8.22
N ILE A 58 -25.40 -51.91 8.80
CA ILE A 58 -24.05 -51.82 9.37
C ILE A 58 -23.02 -51.58 8.27
N VAL A 59 -23.07 -52.33 7.17
CA VAL A 59 -22.16 -52.17 6.03
C VAL A 59 -22.37 -50.83 5.33
N ALA A 60 -23.62 -50.38 5.16
CA ALA A 60 -23.93 -49.05 4.65
C ALA A 60 -23.43 -47.95 5.60
N ALA A 61 -23.58 -48.09 6.91
CA ALA A 61 -23.04 -47.14 7.89
C ALA A 61 -21.51 -47.09 7.84
N ILE A 62 -20.84 -48.24 7.72
CA ILE A 62 -19.37 -48.33 7.59
C ILE A 62 -18.89 -47.73 6.26
N LEU A 63 -19.58 -47.99 5.14
CA LEU A 63 -19.26 -47.40 3.83
C LEU A 63 -19.53 -45.90 3.77
N THR A 64 -20.61 -45.43 4.41
CA THR A 64 -20.91 -43.99 4.49
C THR A 64 -19.92 -43.28 5.40
N ALA A 65 -19.48 -43.92 6.49
CA ALA A 65 -18.42 -43.42 7.35
C ALA A 65 -17.07 -43.37 6.60
N ALA A 66 -16.69 -44.44 5.89
CA ALA A 66 -15.44 -44.49 5.13
C ALA A 66 -15.40 -43.52 3.93
N GLY A 67 -16.52 -43.39 3.21
CA GLY A 67 -16.68 -42.41 2.13
C GLY A 67 -16.69 -40.96 2.64
N GLY A 68 -17.26 -40.72 3.82
CA GLY A 68 -17.25 -39.41 4.46
C GLY A 68 -15.85 -38.92 4.84
N VAL A 69 -15.00 -39.80 5.37
CA VAL A 69 -13.64 -39.45 5.83
C VAL A 69 -12.74 -38.99 4.67
N THR A 70 -12.84 -39.62 3.50
CA THR A 70 -12.02 -39.25 2.33
C THR A 70 -12.48 -37.93 1.68
N ILE A 71 -13.80 -37.69 1.60
CA ILE A 71 -14.34 -36.42 1.10
C ILE A 71 -14.00 -35.28 2.08
N MET A 72 -14.09 -35.53 3.39
CA MET A 72 -13.78 -34.54 4.41
C MET A 72 -12.30 -34.16 4.42
N SER A 73 -11.38 -35.12 4.25
CA SER A 73 -9.94 -34.84 4.11
C SER A 73 -9.64 -33.94 2.90
N ARG A 74 -10.30 -34.16 1.75
CA ARG A 74 -10.15 -33.30 0.56
C ARG A 74 -10.72 -31.90 0.77
N LEU A 75 -11.88 -31.81 1.44
CA LEU A 75 -12.47 -30.52 1.79
C LEU A 75 -11.59 -29.71 2.74
N GLU A 76 -11.00 -30.36 3.74
CA GLU A 76 -10.07 -29.68 4.67
C GLU A 76 -8.81 -29.20 3.95
N SER A 77 -8.20 -30.02 3.09
CA SER A 77 -7.06 -29.57 2.27
C SER A 77 -7.43 -28.39 1.37
N SER A 78 -8.63 -28.40 0.78
CA SER A 78 -9.13 -27.27 -0.02
C SER A 78 -9.34 -26.00 0.82
N LYS A 79 -9.76 -26.12 2.09
CA LYS A 79 -9.92 -24.98 2.99
C LYS A 79 -8.58 -24.40 3.42
N VAL A 80 -7.60 -25.24 3.73
CA VAL A 80 -6.23 -24.79 4.03
C VAL A 80 -5.65 -24.00 2.85
N GLN A 81 -5.74 -24.55 1.64
CA GLN A 81 -5.27 -23.87 0.43
C GLN A 81 -6.03 -22.55 0.20
N ALA A 82 -7.35 -22.54 0.43
CA ALA A 82 -8.12 -21.30 0.35
C ALA A 82 -7.65 -20.27 1.39
N ALA A 83 -7.37 -20.68 2.62
CA ALA A 83 -6.91 -19.79 3.69
C ALA A 83 -5.55 -19.17 3.34
N GLU A 84 -4.60 -19.96 2.83
CA GLU A 84 -3.30 -19.49 2.36
C GLU A 84 -3.44 -18.42 1.26
N MET A 85 -4.28 -18.67 0.26
CA MET A 85 -4.55 -17.68 -0.79
C MET A 85 -5.22 -16.42 -0.25
N GLN A 86 -6.21 -16.56 0.63
CA GLN A 86 -6.93 -15.43 1.21
C GLN A 86 -6.01 -14.56 2.07
N VAL A 87 -5.10 -15.16 2.85
CA VAL A 87 -4.17 -14.42 3.70
C VAL A 87 -3.17 -13.62 2.88
N GLU A 88 -2.72 -14.15 1.73
CA GLU A 88 -1.86 -13.40 0.82
C GLU A 88 -2.60 -12.24 0.14
N VAL A 89 -3.89 -12.40 -0.20
CA VAL A 89 -4.71 -11.27 -0.68
C VAL A 89 -4.92 -10.21 0.40
N LEU A 90 -5.14 -10.61 1.66
CA LEU A 90 -5.21 -9.67 2.80
C LEU A 90 -3.90 -8.91 2.98
N LYS A 91 -2.76 -9.60 2.85
CA LYS A 91 -1.42 -9.00 2.90
C LYS A 91 -1.21 -7.99 1.78
N GLU A 92 -1.64 -8.29 0.55
CA GLU A 92 -1.62 -7.33 -0.55
C GLU A 92 -2.54 -6.12 -0.26
N GLY A 93 -3.70 -6.36 0.34
CA GLY A 93 -4.60 -5.32 0.84
C GLY A 93 -3.92 -4.38 1.84
N LEU A 94 -3.16 -4.92 2.79
CA LEU A 94 -2.33 -4.13 3.72
C LEU A 94 -1.28 -3.30 2.97
N THR A 95 -0.58 -3.88 1.99
CA THR A 95 0.38 -3.13 1.16
C THR A 95 -0.27 -1.94 0.47
N ARG A 96 -1.42 -2.17 -0.21
CA ARG A 96 -2.15 -1.10 -0.91
C ARG A 96 -2.65 -0.03 0.05
N TYR A 97 -3.15 -0.42 1.22
CA TYR A 97 -3.57 0.53 2.25
C TYR A 97 -2.41 1.38 2.73
N TYR A 98 -1.27 0.75 3.01
CA TYR A 98 -0.08 1.43 3.50
C TYR A 98 0.51 2.41 2.47
N GLN A 99 0.42 2.07 1.19
CA GLN A 99 0.86 2.94 0.08
C GLN A 99 -0.07 4.12 -0.15
N ALA A 100 -1.39 3.93 -0.05
CA ALA A 100 -2.38 4.93 -0.52
C ALA A 100 -3.04 5.75 0.59
N VAL A 101 -3.28 5.18 1.76
CA VAL A 101 -4.11 5.78 2.81
C VAL A 101 -3.30 6.01 4.07
N GLY A 102 -2.64 4.96 4.53
CA GLY A 102 -2.02 4.94 5.85
C GLY A 102 -0.73 5.74 5.95
N ILE A 103 -0.03 5.97 4.83
CA ILE A 103 1.32 6.51 4.60
C ILE A 103 2.37 6.04 5.62
N ASN A 104 2.15 6.25 6.93
CA ASN A 104 3.00 5.85 8.04
C ASN A 104 2.31 4.90 9.04
N THR A 105 1.10 4.41 8.74
CA THR A 105 0.31 3.59 9.65
C THR A 105 -0.40 2.44 8.91
N LEU A 106 -0.47 1.29 9.56
CA LEU A 106 -1.34 0.20 9.13
C LEU A 106 -2.77 0.43 9.61
N PRO A 107 -3.79 -0.22 9.01
CA PRO A 107 -5.16 -0.09 9.49
C PRO A 107 -5.29 -0.60 10.93
N ALA A 108 -6.27 -0.10 11.68
CA ALA A 108 -6.54 -0.57 13.04
C ALA A 108 -7.18 -1.95 13.08
N SER A 109 -7.84 -2.35 11.99
CA SER A 109 -8.51 -3.63 11.82
C SER A 109 -8.55 -4.00 10.34
N LEU A 110 -8.65 -5.30 10.03
CA LEU A 110 -8.81 -5.74 8.64
C LEU A 110 -10.11 -5.23 7.99
N ASP A 111 -11.14 -4.93 8.78
CA ASP A 111 -12.39 -4.32 8.28
C ASP A 111 -12.17 -2.94 7.64
N GLU A 112 -11.13 -2.22 8.05
CA GLU A 112 -10.77 -0.93 7.47
C GLU A 112 -10.27 -1.06 6.03
N LEU A 113 -9.64 -2.19 5.66
CA LEU A 113 -9.23 -2.46 4.28
C LEU A 113 -10.41 -2.49 3.32
N PHE A 114 -11.57 -2.98 3.78
CA PHE A 114 -12.80 -3.00 2.99
C PHE A 114 -13.46 -1.62 2.94
N ARG A 115 -13.45 -0.88 4.06
CA ARG A 115 -14.02 0.48 4.14
C ARG A 115 -13.25 1.48 3.28
N ALA A 116 -11.92 1.37 3.26
CA ALA A 116 -11.03 2.18 2.43
C ALA A 116 -11.04 1.76 0.95
N GLY A 117 -11.70 0.65 0.60
CA GLY A 117 -11.80 0.14 -0.77
C GLY A 117 -10.54 -0.56 -1.28
N ASN A 118 -9.56 -0.85 -0.42
CA ASN A 118 -8.36 -1.62 -0.79
C ASN A 118 -8.68 -3.10 -1.06
N LEU A 119 -9.74 -3.61 -0.43
CA LEU A 119 -10.33 -4.92 -0.68
C LEU A 119 -11.83 -4.79 -0.95
N THR A 120 -12.31 -5.48 -1.99
CA THR A 120 -13.72 -5.38 -2.42
C THR A 120 -14.50 -6.67 -2.21
N ASP A 121 -13.83 -7.81 -2.07
CA ASP A 121 -14.49 -9.10 -1.90
C ASP A 121 -14.89 -9.34 -0.42
N PRO A 122 -16.19 -9.28 -0.07
CA PRO A 122 -16.63 -9.50 1.31
C PRO A 122 -16.36 -10.92 1.83
N SER A 123 -16.07 -11.89 0.96
CA SER A 123 -15.73 -13.27 1.37
C SER A 123 -14.45 -13.33 2.20
N LEU A 124 -13.54 -12.37 2.02
CA LEU A 124 -12.26 -12.27 2.73
C LEU A 124 -12.38 -11.78 4.17
N LYS A 125 -13.56 -11.35 4.62
CA LYS A 125 -13.77 -10.89 6.01
C LYS A 125 -13.65 -12.00 7.04
N ARG A 126 -13.81 -13.25 6.60
CA ARG A 126 -13.75 -14.44 7.44
C ARG A 126 -12.85 -15.47 6.76
N ASP A 127 -12.28 -16.36 7.55
CA ASP A 127 -11.51 -17.48 7.06
C ASP A 127 -12.43 -18.57 6.44
N PRO A 128 -11.88 -19.60 5.78
CA PRO A 128 -12.66 -20.69 5.17
C PRO A 128 -13.45 -21.56 6.16
N TRP A 129 -13.20 -21.44 7.47
CA TRP A 129 -13.98 -22.09 8.52
C TRP A 129 -15.06 -21.16 9.11
N GLY A 130 -15.12 -19.90 8.66
CA GLY A 130 -16.11 -18.90 9.04
C GLY A 130 -15.72 -18.05 10.25
N ASN A 131 -14.51 -18.20 10.77
CA ASN A 131 -14.01 -17.42 11.88
C ASN A 131 -13.50 -16.05 11.39
N PRO A 132 -13.56 -15.00 12.23
CA PRO A 132 -12.87 -13.75 11.91
C PRO A 132 -11.36 -13.97 11.90
N TRP A 133 -10.67 -13.28 11.01
CA TRP A 133 -9.21 -13.21 11.01
C TRP A 133 -8.72 -12.48 12.26
N GLU A 134 -7.68 -13.02 12.88
CA GLU A 134 -6.92 -12.34 13.92
C GLU A 134 -5.86 -11.46 13.29
N TYR A 135 -5.72 -10.26 13.84
CA TYR A 135 -4.84 -9.23 13.30
C TYR A 135 -4.12 -8.53 14.43
N SER A 136 -2.80 -8.56 14.36
CA SER A 136 -1.90 -7.99 15.35
C SER A 136 -0.86 -7.13 14.64
N ARG A 137 -0.54 -5.96 15.20
CA ARG A 137 0.35 -4.99 14.57
C ARG A 137 1.25 -4.33 15.59
N THR A 138 2.47 -4.03 15.18
CA THR A 138 3.44 -3.27 15.97
C THR A 138 4.32 -2.46 15.04
N THR A 139 5.11 -1.56 15.60
CA THR A 139 6.07 -0.73 14.87
C THR A 139 7.46 -0.96 15.40
N THR A 140 8.44 -0.94 14.52
CA THR A 140 9.86 -0.93 14.91
C THR A 140 10.59 0.16 14.14
N THR A 141 11.70 0.64 14.67
CA THR A 141 12.58 1.56 13.96
C THR A 141 13.81 0.80 13.51
N VAL A 142 13.98 0.67 12.19
CA VAL A 142 15.13 0.00 11.58
C VAL A 142 15.97 1.04 10.88
N ARG A 143 17.30 0.92 11.01
CA ARG A 143 18.22 1.72 10.19
C ARG A 143 18.39 1.06 8.83
N ILE A 144 17.97 1.75 7.79
CA ILE A 144 18.25 1.37 6.41
C ILE A 144 19.22 2.41 5.88
N GLU A 145 20.47 1.99 5.61
CA GLU A 145 21.52 2.87 5.08
C GLU A 145 21.68 4.16 5.91
N ASP A 146 21.87 3.98 7.23
CA ASP A 146 22.02 5.02 8.26
C ASP A 146 20.82 5.96 8.46
N THR A 147 19.73 5.76 7.71
CA THR A 147 18.48 6.48 7.88
C THR A 147 17.56 5.69 8.83
N PRO A 148 17.16 6.23 9.99
CA PRO A 148 16.17 5.58 10.84
C PRO A 148 14.80 5.64 10.16
N ILE A 149 14.22 4.48 9.86
CA ILE A 149 12.91 4.36 9.24
C ILE A 149 11.99 3.59 10.17
N THR A 150 10.79 4.15 10.39
CA THR A 150 9.74 3.45 11.15
C THR A 150 9.06 2.43 10.24
N MET A 151 9.29 1.15 10.52
CA MET A 151 8.66 0.04 9.84
C MET A 151 7.41 -0.42 10.58
N GLN A 152 6.38 -0.76 9.81
CA GLN A 152 5.16 -1.39 10.31
C GLN A 152 5.26 -2.90 10.14
N LEU A 153 4.95 -3.62 11.21
CA LEU A 153 4.92 -5.06 11.27
C LEU A 153 3.50 -5.51 11.57
N ALA A 154 3.02 -6.53 10.88
CA ALA A 154 1.73 -7.12 11.19
C ALA A 154 1.70 -8.63 10.96
N VAL A 155 0.86 -9.30 11.71
CA VAL A 155 0.53 -10.71 11.53
C VAL A 155 -0.97 -10.80 11.29
N ILE A 156 -1.33 -11.64 10.32
CA ILE A 156 -2.71 -12.06 10.08
C ILE A 156 -2.76 -13.57 10.31
N SER A 157 -3.66 -14.04 11.16
CA SER A 157 -3.86 -15.47 11.41
C SER A 157 -5.33 -15.87 11.44
N SER A 158 -5.60 -17.12 11.07
CA SER A 158 -6.88 -17.80 11.21
C SER A 158 -6.81 -18.73 12.41
N ARG A 159 -7.93 -18.88 13.13
CA ARG A 159 -8.10 -19.82 14.25
C ARG A 159 -8.26 -21.27 13.81
N GLY A 160 -7.96 -21.56 12.55
CA GLY A 160 -8.06 -22.88 11.95
C GLY A 160 -9.43 -23.52 12.09
N LYS A 161 -9.41 -24.85 12.13
CA LYS A 161 -10.59 -25.70 12.17
C LYS A 161 -11.17 -25.77 13.58
N ASN A 162 -10.32 -25.73 14.60
CA ASN A 162 -10.74 -25.85 16.00
C ASN A 162 -11.40 -24.55 16.54
N ALA A 163 -11.27 -23.42 15.81
CA ALA A 163 -11.77 -22.09 16.17
C ALA A 163 -11.17 -21.51 17.47
N ILE A 164 -10.02 -22.02 17.89
CA ILE A 164 -9.23 -21.61 19.06
C ILE A 164 -8.01 -20.87 18.53
N GLY A 165 -7.83 -19.60 18.89
CA GLY A 165 -6.62 -18.85 18.53
C GLY A 165 -5.44 -19.31 19.37
N GLU A 166 -4.55 -20.11 18.78
CA GLU A 166 -3.33 -20.63 19.42
C GLU A 166 -2.09 -19.81 19.02
N SER A 167 -2.20 -19.00 17.98
CA SER A 167 -1.17 -18.09 17.50
C SER A 167 -0.93 -16.93 18.46
N ALA A 168 0.34 -16.68 18.79
CA ALA A 168 0.72 -15.57 19.66
C ALA A 168 0.42 -14.21 19.01
N GLN A 169 0.07 -13.22 19.84
CA GLN A 169 0.01 -11.82 19.43
C GLN A 169 1.42 -11.23 19.35
N ILE A 170 1.63 -10.21 18.51
CA ILE A 170 2.91 -9.50 18.43
C ILE A 170 2.84 -8.18 19.18
N ASN A 171 3.81 -7.91 20.06
CA ASN A 171 3.94 -6.62 20.74
C ASN A 171 5.28 -5.95 20.42
N SER A 172 6.26 -6.73 19.98
CA SER A 172 7.61 -6.27 19.65
C SER A 172 8.13 -6.89 18.35
N GLU A 173 9.24 -6.37 17.84
CA GLU A 173 9.97 -6.96 16.71
C GLU A 173 10.46 -8.38 17.02
N ASN A 174 10.88 -8.65 18.26
CA ASN A 174 11.30 -9.99 18.68
C ASN A 174 10.13 -10.99 18.59
N ASP A 175 8.94 -10.59 19.06
CA ASP A 175 7.73 -11.42 18.93
C ASP A 175 7.42 -11.67 17.46
N PHE A 176 7.48 -10.63 16.63
CA PHE A 176 7.24 -10.74 15.19
C PHE A 176 8.23 -11.69 14.50
N ASN A 177 9.53 -11.59 14.82
CA ASN A 177 10.56 -12.45 14.25
C ASN A 177 10.39 -13.91 14.69
N ALA A 178 10.05 -14.14 15.96
CA ALA A 178 9.79 -15.47 16.51
C ALA A 178 8.41 -16.04 16.14
N TRP A 179 7.49 -15.20 15.65
CA TRP A 179 6.10 -15.60 15.41
C TRP A 179 6.01 -16.77 14.42
N VAL A 180 5.22 -17.77 14.79
CA VAL A 180 4.81 -18.91 13.98
C VAL A 180 3.35 -19.21 14.29
N ALA A 181 2.62 -19.79 13.33
CA ALA A 181 1.26 -20.23 13.59
C ALA A 181 1.25 -21.36 14.63
N GLY A 182 0.35 -21.29 15.60
CA GLY A 182 0.20 -22.30 16.66
C GLY A 182 -0.80 -23.39 16.26
N GLY A 183 -0.52 -24.65 16.61
CA GLY A 183 -1.49 -25.74 16.42
C GLY A 183 -1.95 -25.93 14.97
N ASP A 184 -3.26 -25.81 14.72
CA ASP A 184 -3.87 -25.83 13.39
C ASP A 184 -4.17 -24.44 12.79
N ASP A 185 -3.67 -23.38 13.42
CA ASP A 185 -3.78 -22.03 12.87
C ASP A 185 -2.96 -21.89 11.58
N LEU A 186 -3.36 -20.92 10.75
CA LEU A 186 -2.64 -20.52 9.54
C LEU A 186 -2.46 -19.02 9.56
N GLY A 187 -1.35 -18.51 9.07
CA GLY A 187 -1.16 -17.07 8.98
C GLY A 187 0.10 -16.65 8.26
N THR A 188 0.23 -15.34 8.07
CA THR A 188 1.36 -14.73 7.35
C THR A 188 1.87 -13.51 8.10
N LYS A 189 3.15 -13.22 7.85
CA LYS A 189 3.81 -11.99 8.31
C LYS A 189 3.75 -10.95 7.20
N TYR A 190 3.44 -9.72 7.60
CA TYR A 190 3.52 -8.54 6.77
C TYR A 190 4.56 -7.58 7.33
N THR A 191 5.36 -6.99 6.43
CA THR A 191 6.30 -5.92 6.76
C THR A 191 6.19 -4.82 5.72
N SER A 192 6.23 -3.57 6.16
CA SER A 192 6.30 -2.42 5.24
C SER A 192 7.70 -2.17 4.66
N ARG A 193 8.69 -3.01 5.00
CA ARG A 193 10.11 -2.82 4.62
C ARG A 193 10.30 -2.50 3.14
N ASP A 194 9.70 -3.26 2.25
CA ASP A 194 9.91 -3.10 0.81
C ASP A 194 9.33 -1.77 0.31
N VAL A 195 8.17 -1.37 0.85
CA VAL A 195 7.56 -0.07 0.54
C VAL A 195 8.43 1.07 1.05
N GLU A 196 8.98 0.94 2.25
CA GLU A 196 9.88 1.93 2.85
C GLU A 196 11.22 2.04 2.10
N MET A 197 11.79 0.92 1.65
CA MET A 197 12.99 0.94 0.81
C MET A 197 12.74 1.63 -0.53
N GLN A 198 11.59 1.35 -1.16
CA GLN A 198 11.22 2.02 -2.41
C GLN A 198 11.04 3.53 -2.20
N ARG A 199 10.39 3.95 -1.11
CA ARG A 199 10.25 5.37 -0.74
C ARG A 199 11.60 6.03 -0.50
N LEU A 200 12.53 5.36 0.16
CA LEU A 200 13.89 5.89 0.38
C LEU A 200 14.66 6.09 -0.92
N GLN A 201 14.56 5.14 -1.85
CA GLN A 201 15.19 5.27 -3.17
C GLN A 201 14.58 6.42 -3.97
N GLU A 202 13.26 6.52 -3.97
CA GLU A 202 12.55 7.63 -4.62
C GLU A 202 12.91 8.98 -4.00
N TYR A 203 12.96 9.05 -2.68
CA TYR A 203 13.37 10.23 -1.92
C TYR A 203 14.76 10.72 -2.35
N ARG A 204 15.75 9.82 -2.41
CA ARG A 204 17.11 10.18 -2.84
C ARG A 204 17.18 10.62 -4.30
N ALA A 205 16.49 9.92 -5.19
CA ALA A 205 16.45 10.28 -6.61
C ALA A 205 15.82 11.66 -6.82
N ARG A 206 14.70 11.95 -6.13
CA ARG A 206 14.04 13.26 -6.17
C ARG A 206 14.95 14.35 -5.60
N ALA A 207 15.54 14.12 -4.43
CA ALA A 207 16.42 15.09 -3.80
C ALA A 207 17.64 15.43 -4.67
N GLN A 208 18.31 14.42 -5.24
CA GLN A 208 19.43 14.64 -6.16
C GLN A 208 19.02 15.47 -7.37
N LEU A 209 17.88 15.16 -7.97
CA LEU A 209 17.40 15.92 -9.13
C LEU A 209 17.11 17.39 -8.79
N ILE A 210 16.58 17.68 -7.59
CA ILE A 210 16.34 19.06 -7.15
C ILE A 210 17.69 19.79 -6.97
N ILE A 211 18.70 19.14 -6.39
CA ILE A 211 20.04 19.70 -6.23
C ILE A 211 20.66 20.02 -7.58
N ASP A 212 20.65 19.06 -8.51
CA ASP A 212 21.20 19.24 -9.87
C ASP A 212 20.54 20.42 -10.58
N LYS A 213 19.22 20.63 -10.38
CA LYS A 213 18.49 21.78 -10.95
C LYS A 213 18.84 23.09 -10.28
N LEU A 214 19.06 23.11 -8.97
CA LEU A 214 19.50 24.30 -8.25
C LEU A 214 20.91 24.72 -8.70
N GLU A 215 21.83 23.77 -8.82
CA GLU A 215 23.19 24.01 -9.32
C GLU A 215 23.17 24.51 -10.77
N ALA A 216 22.37 23.88 -11.64
CA ALA A 216 22.22 24.34 -13.02
C ALA A 216 21.64 25.75 -13.11
N MET A 217 20.67 26.09 -12.25
CA MET A 217 20.08 27.44 -12.18
C MET A 217 21.10 28.47 -11.69
N GLU A 218 21.85 28.15 -10.63
CA GLU A 218 22.92 28.98 -10.07
C GLU A 218 23.95 29.32 -11.17
N SER A 219 24.45 28.29 -11.86
CA SER A 219 25.48 28.45 -12.88
C SER A 219 24.96 29.18 -14.13
N ALA A 220 23.72 28.92 -14.55
CA ALA A 220 23.09 29.65 -15.64
C ALA A 220 22.93 31.14 -15.32
N SER A 221 22.47 31.44 -14.10
CA SER A 221 22.28 32.82 -13.62
C SER A 221 23.61 33.56 -13.49
N PHE A 222 24.66 32.89 -13.02
CA PHE A 222 26.01 33.46 -12.97
C PHE A 222 26.55 33.77 -14.37
N LEU A 223 26.35 32.88 -15.34
CA LEU A 223 26.78 33.11 -16.72
C LEU A 223 26.00 34.25 -17.38
N GLU A 224 24.70 34.36 -17.13
CA GLU A 224 23.88 35.50 -17.58
C GLU A 224 24.39 36.82 -17.00
N ALA A 225 24.68 36.85 -15.69
CA ALA A 225 25.24 38.01 -15.02
C ALA A 225 26.61 38.38 -15.58
N GLN A 226 27.49 37.40 -15.77
CA GLN A 226 28.81 37.60 -16.35
C GLN A 226 28.71 38.18 -17.76
N ASN A 227 27.87 37.62 -18.63
CA ASN A 227 27.70 38.11 -20.00
C ASN A 227 27.15 39.54 -20.02
N THR A 228 26.20 39.84 -19.15
CA THR A 228 25.57 41.16 -19.07
C THR A 228 26.51 42.22 -18.50
N CYS A 229 27.26 41.89 -17.44
CA CYS A 229 28.16 42.82 -16.77
C CYS A 229 29.51 42.98 -17.47
N SER A 230 29.90 42.04 -18.33
CA SER A 230 31.12 42.14 -19.15
C SER A 230 30.95 43.03 -20.38
N ALA A 231 29.75 43.57 -20.65
CA ALA A 231 29.45 44.39 -21.82
C ALA A 231 30.09 45.80 -21.83
N GLY A 232 31.02 46.11 -20.92
CA GLY A 232 31.77 47.36 -20.89
C GLY A 232 30.88 48.57 -20.60
N ALA A 233 30.95 49.62 -21.43
CA ALA A 233 30.26 50.90 -21.23
C ALA A 233 28.71 50.84 -21.24
N GLY A 234 28.11 49.66 -21.42
CA GLY A 234 26.67 49.42 -21.35
C GLY A 234 26.24 48.47 -20.22
N ALA A 235 27.13 48.15 -19.27
CA ALA A 235 26.79 47.28 -18.14
C ALA A 235 25.69 47.93 -17.27
N PRO A 236 24.65 47.17 -16.88
CA PRO A 236 23.62 47.67 -15.97
C PRO A 236 24.18 48.10 -14.62
N GLU A 237 23.54 49.09 -13.98
CA GLU A 237 23.93 49.57 -12.65
C GLU A 237 23.92 48.47 -11.59
N TRP A 238 23.07 47.44 -11.73
CA TRP A 238 23.00 46.34 -10.77
C TRP A 238 24.23 45.43 -10.76
N CYS A 239 25.12 45.52 -11.77
CA CYS A 239 26.38 44.78 -11.79
C CYS A 239 27.28 45.12 -10.60
N THR A 240 27.04 46.24 -9.93
CA THR A 240 27.59 46.54 -8.61
C THR A 240 26.46 47.01 -7.72
N ASN A 241 26.30 46.40 -6.54
CA ASN A 241 25.26 46.82 -5.61
C ASN A 241 25.64 48.12 -4.88
N ILE A 242 24.70 48.69 -4.11
CA ILE A 242 24.90 49.92 -3.32
C ILE A 242 26.02 49.79 -2.26
N ASP A 243 26.33 48.58 -1.83
CA ASP A 243 27.39 48.27 -0.87
C ASP A 243 28.76 48.01 -1.55
N GLY A 244 28.86 48.21 -2.87
CA GLY A 244 30.09 48.00 -3.63
C GLY A 244 30.41 46.54 -3.99
N LYS A 245 29.48 45.60 -3.74
CA LYS A 245 29.62 44.20 -4.16
C LYS A 245 29.37 44.08 -5.66
N ASN A 246 30.33 43.49 -6.36
CA ASN A 246 30.22 43.16 -7.78
C ASN A 246 29.37 41.89 -7.99
N TYR A 247 28.86 41.66 -9.20
CA TYR A 247 28.07 40.48 -9.58
C TYR A 247 28.77 39.16 -9.19
N THR A 248 30.11 39.13 -9.17
CA THR A 248 30.89 37.95 -8.73
C THR A 248 30.72 37.59 -7.26
N LEU A 249 30.08 38.45 -6.45
CA LEU A 249 29.85 38.27 -5.02
C LEU A 249 28.38 38.00 -4.68
N PHE A 250 27.50 37.89 -5.68
CA PHE A 250 26.08 37.62 -5.46
C PHE A 250 25.82 36.15 -5.16
N ASN A 251 24.74 35.88 -4.42
CA ASN A 251 24.16 34.57 -4.29
C ASN A 251 23.18 34.34 -5.44
N TYR A 252 23.45 33.33 -6.27
CA TYR A 252 22.66 32.98 -7.45
C TYR A 252 21.60 31.90 -7.18
N TYR A 253 21.53 31.37 -5.95
CA TYR A 253 20.41 30.53 -5.55
C TYR A 253 19.13 31.36 -5.33
N PRO A 254 17.94 30.75 -5.51
CA PRO A 254 16.68 31.40 -5.17
C PRO A 254 16.64 31.86 -3.70
N LYS A 255 16.06 33.03 -3.42
CA LYS A 255 15.99 33.52 -2.03
C LYS A 255 14.88 32.81 -1.25
N SER A 256 15.19 32.39 -0.03
CA SER A 256 14.24 31.78 0.92
C SER A 256 14.10 32.66 2.16
N ASP A 257 12.99 32.56 2.87
CA ASP A 257 12.80 33.19 4.18
C ASP A 257 13.65 32.54 5.28
N SER A 258 14.24 31.38 5.00
CA SER A 258 15.15 30.68 5.91
C SER A 258 16.57 31.27 5.95
N ASP A 259 16.92 32.19 5.04
CA ASP A 259 18.19 32.92 5.11
C ASP A 259 17.95 34.34 5.62
N ASP A 260 18.32 34.58 6.86
CA ASP A 260 18.28 35.87 7.56
C ASP A 260 19.65 36.57 7.60
N THR A 261 20.66 36.01 6.92
CA THR A 261 22.02 36.53 6.92
C THR A 261 22.06 37.95 6.32
N THR A 262 22.40 38.92 7.16
CA THR A 262 22.50 40.32 6.74
C THR A 262 23.75 40.52 5.87
N GLY A 263 23.61 41.26 4.77
CA GLY A 263 24.74 41.58 3.86
C GLY A 263 24.95 40.58 2.72
N VAL A 264 24.11 39.56 2.61
CA VAL A 264 24.04 38.71 1.41
C VAL A 264 23.26 39.44 0.32
N VAL A 265 23.83 39.49 -0.87
CA VAL A 265 23.20 40.11 -2.04
C VAL A 265 22.76 39.00 -2.97
N TYR A 266 21.45 38.88 -3.19
CA TYR A 266 20.88 37.88 -4.08
C TYR A 266 20.79 38.42 -5.50
N TYR A 267 21.14 37.61 -6.49
CA TYR A 267 20.96 37.95 -7.88
C TYR A 267 19.46 38.07 -8.23
N SER A 268 19.11 39.10 -8.97
CA SER A 268 17.71 39.47 -9.25
C SER A 268 17.61 40.15 -10.62
N ASP A 269 17.63 39.37 -11.70
CA ASP A 269 17.18 39.85 -13.01
C ASP A 269 15.96 39.04 -13.50
N LYS A 270 14.77 39.62 -13.32
CA LYS A 270 13.52 39.25 -14.01
C LYS A 270 12.93 37.82 -13.86
N ILE A 271 13.67 36.75 -13.55
CA ILE A 271 13.12 35.39 -13.32
C ILE A 271 12.96 35.10 -11.82
N LEU A 272 13.94 35.52 -11.00
CA LEU A 272 13.93 35.40 -9.53
C LEU A 272 13.52 36.70 -8.82
N SER A 273 12.88 37.63 -9.53
CA SER A 273 12.64 39.01 -9.09
C SER A 273 11.96 39.07 -7.71
N GLN A 274 12.75 39.29 -6.67
CA GLN A 274 12.35 39.52 -5.28
C GLN A 274 11.46 38.47 -4.62
N LYS A 275 11.16 37.35 -5.28
CA LYS A 275 10.31 36.33 -4.69
C LYS A 275 11.09 35.60 -3.61
N ILE A 276 10.60 35.72 -2.38
CA ILE A 276 11.11 34.99 -1.23
C ILE A 276 10.24 33.76 -1.07
N TYR A 277 10.81 32.57 -1.27
CA TYR A 277 10.10 31.32 -1.04
C TYR A 277 10.00 31.07 0.46
N ALA A 278 8.80 30.79 0.96
CA ALA A 278 8.62 30.41 2.35
C ALA A 278 8.99 28.93 2.56
N SER A 279 10.08 28.68 3.28
CA SER A 279 10.61 27.34 3.54
C SER A 279 9.61 26.50 4.33
N GLY A 280 9.34 25.26 3.90
CA GLY A 280 8.32 24.42 4.52
C GLY A 280 6.87 24.79 4.17
N ASN A 281 6.62 25.83 3.38
CA ASN A 281 5.30 26.15 2.87
C ASN A 281 5.03 25.37 1.57
N LEU A 282 3.97 24.55 1.55
CA LEU A 282 3.68 23.67 0.42
C LEU A 282 3.49 24.44 -0.91
N ALA A 283 2.73 25.53 -0.91
CA ALA A 283 2.44 26.27 -2.13
C ALA A 283 3.70 26.95 -2.69
N GLU A 284 4.53 27.52 -1.81
CA GLU A 284 5.78 28.16 -2.22
C GLU A 284 6.81 27.13 -2.71
N MET A 285 6.94 25.98 -2.06
CA MET A 285 7.82 24.91 -2.50
C MET A 285 7.36 24.28 -3.82
N GLN A 286 6.03 24.17 -4.03
CA GLN A 286 5.48 23.76 -5.32
C GLN A 286 5.85 24.75 -6.42
N GLN A 287 5.79 26.05 -6.13
CA GLN A 287 6.20 27.07 -7.09
C GLN A 287 7.71 27.01 -7.36
N LEU A 288 8.55 26.83 -6.34
CA LEU A 288 9.99 26.62 -6.51
C LEU A 288 10.29 25.43 -7.44
N MET A 289 9.57 24.30 -7.28
CA MET A 289 9.74 23.16 -8.19
C MET A 289 9.38 23.52 -9.63
N ILE A 290 8.27 24.24 -9.84
CA ILE A 290 7.86 24.71 -11.18
C ILE A 290 8.94 25.60 -11.78
N ASP A 291 9.50 26.53 -11.00
CA ASP A 291 10.53 27.46 -11.44
C ASP A 291 11.86 26.75 -11.75
N LEU A 292 12.13 25.62 -11.09
CA LEU A 292 13.24 24.70 -11.41
C LEU A 292 12.94 23.77 -12.62
N GLY A 293 11.75 23.85 -13.20
CA GLY A 293 11.31 22.96 -14.29
C GLY A 293 11.03 21.52 -13.84
N LEU A 294 10.66 21.34 -12.58
CA LEU A 294 10.32 20.06 -11.95
C LEU A 294 8.81 19.93 -11.68
N PRO A 295 8.29 18.71 -11.52
CA PRO A 295 6.90 18.51 -11.12
C PRO A 295 6.63 19.12 -9.74
N SER A 296 5.48 19.79 -9.57
CA SER A 296 5.10 20.39 -8.29
C SER A 296 4.98 19.36 -7.15
N SER A 297 4.70 18.09 -7.47
CA SER A 297 4.68 16.98 -6.50
C SER A 297 6.02 16.70 -5.82
N TYR A 298 7.13 17.26 -6.32
CA TYR A 298 8.46 17.12 -5.71
C TYR A 298 8.65 18.04 -4.50
N ALA A 299 7.72 18.97 -4.26
CA ALA A 299 7.66 19.79 -3.05
C ALA A 299 7.33 18.98 -1.79
N THR A 300 6.91 17.72 -1.96
CA THR A 300 6.70 16.76 -0.88
C THR A 300 7.49 15.49 -1.12
N ASP A 301 8.02 14.91 -0.04
CA ASP A 301 8.67 13.61 -0.12
C ASP A 301 7.66 12.45 -0.18
N PRO A 302 8.12 11.20 -0.38
CA PRO A 302 7.23 10.03 -0.42
C PRO A 302 6.47 9.75 0.89
N TRP A 303 6.82 10.42 1.99
CA TRP A 303 6.14 10.34 3.29
C TRP A 303 5.17 11.52 3.52
N GLY A 304 5.01 12.41 2.53
CA GLY A 304 4.09 13.55 2.57
C GLY A 304 4.61 14.77 3.33
N ARG A 305 5.89 14.80 3.68
CA ARG A 305 6.51 15.94 4.37
C ARG A 305 6.90 17.00 3.35
N VAL A 306 6.81 18.27 3.73
CA VAL A 306 7.06 19.40 2.83
C VAL A 306 8.56 19.73 2.78
N LEU A 307 9.05 20.09 1.60
CA LEU A 307 10.41 20.53 1.37
C LEU A 307 10.72 21.79 2.19
N MET A 308 11.91 21.82 2.77
CA MET A 308 12.56 22.96 3.41
C MET A 308 13.79 23.27 2.58
N PHE A 309 13.90 24.51 2.15
CA PHE A 309 14.99 24.99 1.33
C PHE A 309 15.73 26.11 2.05
N SER A 310 17.06 26.00 2.08
CA SER A 310 17.96 27.05 2.57
C SER A 310 19.02 27.38 1.50
N PRO A 311 19.04 28.60 0.95
CA PRO A 311 19.98 29.01 -0.09
C PRO A 311 21.38 29.37 0.42
N ASN A 312 21.57 29.44 1.75
CA ASN A 312 22.83 29.83 2.37
C ASN A 312 23.03 29.10 3.71
N VAL A 313 23.25 27.79 3.65
CA VAL A 313 23.38 26.97 4.87
C VAL A 313 24.61 27.34 5.72
N THR A 314 25.58 28.08 5.15
CA THR A 314 26.80 28.49 5.87
C THR A 314 26.71 29.86 6.50
N GLY A 315 25.62 30.62 6.28
CA GLY A 315 25.48 31.98 6.78
C GLY A 315 26.60 32.92 6.30
N ARG A 316 27.18 32.63 5.12
CA ARG A 316 28.25 33.44 4.56
C ARG A 316 27.69 34.69 3.93
N THR A 317 28.42 35.79 4.00
CA THR A 317 28.09 37.03 3.29
C THR A 317 28.67 37.08 1.88
N ASP A 318 29.69 36.25 1.60
CA ASP A 318 30.46 36.23 0.36
C ASP A 318 30.69 34.79 -0.12
N PRO A 319 30.85 34.57 -1.45
CA PRO A 319 31.04 33.26 -2.03
C PRO A 319 32.22 32.46 -1.43
N PRO A 320 32.24 31.13 -1.59
CA PRO A 320 31.17 30.32 -2.19
C PRO A 320 29.93 30.20 -1.30
N PHE A 321 28.76 30.32 -1.92
CA PHE A 321 27.47 30.04 -1.29
C PHE A 321 27.11 28.57 -1.47
N SER A 322 26.31 28.06 -0.55
CA SER A 322 25.87 26.66 -0.59
C SER A 322 24.41 26.56 -0.17
N ALA A 323 23.61 25.93 -1.01
CA ALA A 323 22.22 25.62 -0.69
C ALA A 323 22.08 24.24 -0.02
N SER A 324 21.02 24.07 0.75
CA SER A 324 20.60 22.80 1.33
C SER A 324 19.08 22.59 1.22
N LEU A 325 18.71 21.31 1.24
CA LEU A 325 17.33 20.85 1.19
C LEU A 325 17.09 19.81 2.29
N CYS A 326 15.95 19.90 2.95
CA CYS A 326 15.52 18.98 4.00
C CYS A 326 14.01 18.79 3.89
N PHE A 327 13.44 17.69 4.36
CA PHE A 327 11.97 17.49 4.38
C PHE A 327 11.42 17.45 5.80
N SER A 328 12.26 17.65 6.81
CA SER A 328 11.87 17.68 8.22
C SER A 328 12.81 18.59 9.00
N SER A 329 12.26 19.30 10.00
CA SER A 329 13.04 20.12 10.91
C SER A 329 13.91 19.24 11.80
N GLY A 330 15.24 19.42 11.76
CA GLY A 330 16.19 18.68 12.60
C GLY A 330 16.72 17.37 12.00
N GLU A 331 16.36 17.03 10.76
CA GLU A 331 17.06 15.98 10.00
C GLU A 331 18.35 16.51 9.38
N ASN A 332 19.34 15.63 9.22
CA ASN A 332 20.54 15.92 8.43
C ASN A 332 20.10 16.19 6.98
N CYS A 333 20.04 17.46 6.60
CA CYS A 333 19.68 17.92 5.27
C CYS A 333 20.53 17.19 4.21
N LEU A 334 19.87 16.66 3.18
CA LEU A 334 20.43 15.64 2.30
C LEU A 334 21.63 16.07 1.48
N ALA A 335 21.86 17.37 1.30
CA ALA A 335 22.99 17.82 0.51
C ALA A 335 23.38 19.26 0.77
N ARG A 336 24.67 19.49 0.58
CA ARG A 336 25.31 20.78 0.51
C ARG A 336 25.77 20.88 -0.94
N ALA A 337 25.16 21.76 -1.74
CA ALA A 337 25.75 22.13 -3.01
C ALA A 337 27.00 22.95 -2.65
N VAL A 338 28.18 22.33 -2.73
CA VAL A 338 29.46 23.00 -2.46
C VAL A 338 30.21 23.04 -3.78
N ASN A 339 30.42 24.25 -4.29
CA ASN A 339 31.50 24.52 -5.22
C ASN A 339 32.54 25.39 -4.52
#